data_AF-A0A7Y2LVT8-F1
#
_entry.id   AF-A0A7Y2LVT8-F1
#
_cell.length_a   1.000
_cell.length_b   1.000
_cell.length_c   1.000
_cell.angle_alpha   90.00
_cell.angle_beta   90.00
_cell.angle_gamma   90.00
#
_symmetry.space_group_name_H-M   'P 1'
#
loop_
_entity.id
_entity.type
_entity.pdbx_description
1 polymer ?
#
loop_
_entity_poly.entity_id
_entity_poly.type
_entity_poly.pdbx_seq_one_letter_code
_entity_poly.pdbx_strand_id
1 'polypeptide(L)'
;MVLALLHKGYLEIYALYPNSLLPLKAKRCCKLDPELKIHNQEINKRRIGIEHVFGSLKTFKILAGRYRNRGKRLGLRFNLIAGISNLELIKK
;
A
#
# COMPACT_ATOMS: atom_id res chain seq x y z
N MET A 1 16.05 -1.11 -3.39
CA MET A 1 15.64 -0.25 -2.27
C MET A 1 14.12 -0.18 -2.25
N VAL A 2 13.46 -0.96 -1.39
CA VAL A 2 11.98 -1.05 -1.36
C VAL A 2 11.43 0.15 -0.61
N LEU A 3 10.76 1.05 -1.32
CA LEU A 3 10.08 2.19 -0.72
C LEU A 3 8.71 1.71 -0.21
N ALA A 4 8.62 1.33 1.06
CA ALA A 4 7.35 0.90 1.65
C ALA A 4 6.51 2.12 2.06
N LEU A 5 5.33 2.29 1.44
CA LEU A 5 4.31 3.26 1.84
C LEU A 5 3.39 2.57 2.85
N LEU A 6 3.57 2.89 4.13
CA LEU A 6 2.93 2.17 5.24
C LEU A 6 1.83 3.01 5.90
N HIS A 7 0.85 2.34 6.50
CA HIS A 7 -0.11 2.99 7.38
C HIS A 7 0.49 3.15 8.79
N LYS A 8 0.02 4.14 9.56
CA LYS A 8 0.51 4.44 10.91
C LYS A 8 0.45 3.26 11.89
N GLY A 9 -0.43 2.28 11.64
CA GLY A 9 -0.52 1.04 12.42
C GLY A 9 0.66 0.08 12.26
N TYR A 10 1.57 0.34 11.32
CA TYR A 10 2.77 -0.45 11.07
C TYR A 10 4.03 0.21 11.64
N LEU A 11 3.90 0.95 12.74
CA LEU A 11 5.00 1.68 13.37
C LEU A 11 6.16 0.75 13.76
N GLU A 12 5.87 -0.49 14.18
CA GLU A 12 6.90 -1.49 14.50
C GLU A 12 7.71 -1.94 13.26
N ILE A 13 7.10 -1.91 12.07
CA ILE A 13 7.78 -2.23 10.80
C ILE A 13 8.74 -1.11 10.39
N TYR A 14 8.52 0.13 10.87
CA TYR A 14 9.39 1.27 10.60
C TYR A 14 10.80 1.08 11.18
N ALA A 15 10.90 0.48 12.37
CA ALA A 15 12.18 0.18 13.01
C ALA A 15 13.06 -0.74 12.14
N LEU A 16 12.45 -1.54 11.26
CA LEU A 16 13.13 -2.45 10.34
C LEU A 16 13.50 -1.79 9.00
N TYR A 17 12.86 -0.67 8.64
CA TYR A 17 13.03 -0.03 7.33
C TYR A 17 13.15 1.51 7.47
N PRO A 18 14.37 2.03 7.70
CA PRO A 18 14.60 3.46 7.93
C PRO A 18 14.24 4.37 6.74
N ASN A 19 14.16 3.81 5.52
CA ASN A 19 13.83 4.55 4.29
C ASN A 19 12.33 4.57 3.94
N SER A 20 11.45 4.22 4.87
CA SER A 20 10.00 4.17 4.61
C SER A 20 9.35 5.56 4.74
N LEU A 21 8.34 5.81 3.89
CA LEU A 21 7.60 7.07 3.86
C LEU A 21 6.25 6.89 4.57
N LEU A 22 6.01 7.70 5.60
CA LEU A 22 4.79 7.64 6.42
C LEU A 22 4.09 9.00 6.46
N PRO A 23 2.76 9.03 6.31
CA PRO A 23 2.01 10.26 6.52
C PRO A 23 2.08 10.68 8.00
N LEU A 24 2.44 11.93 8.24
CA LEU A 24 2.58 12.51 9.57
C LEU A 24 1.25 13.10 10.03
N LYS A 25 0.83 12.76 11.25
CA LYS A 25 -0.42 13.26 11.84
C LYS A 25 -0.11 14.40 12.80
N ALA A 26 -0.94 15.43 12.80
CA ALA A 26 -0.86 16.49 13.80
C ALA A 26 -1.08 15.94 15.21
N LYS A 27 -0.43 16.56 16.20
CA LYS A 27 -0.74 16.32 17.62
C LYS A 27 -2.15 16.79 17.93
N ARG A 28 -2.77 16.20 18.96
CA ARG A 28 -4.12 16.59 19.41
C ARG A 28 -4.13 18.09 19.73
N CYS A 29 -5.12 18.81 19.21
CA CYS A 29 -5.27 20.27 19.36
C CYS A 29 -4.19 21.14 18.68
N CYS A 30 -3.34 20.58 17.82
CA CYS A 30 -2.35 21.34 17.05
C CYS A 30 -2.67 21.30 15.54
N LYS A 31 -2.34 22.38 14.82
CA LYS A 31 -2.35 22.37 13.35
C LYS A 31 -1.09 21.68 12.83
N LEU A 32 -1.22 20.97 11.71
CA LEU A 32 -0.05 20.40 11.02
C LEU A 32 0.71 21.53 10.33
N ASP A 33 2.03 21.53 10.51
CA ASP A 33 2.93 22.46 9.85
C ASP A 33 2.77 22.42 8.31
N PRO A 34 2.85 23.57 7.60
CA PRO A 34 2.72 23.62 6.15
C PRO A 34 3.69 22.70 5.40
N GLU A 35 4.93 22.55 5.85
CA GLU A 35 5.93 21.70 5.18
C GLU A 35 5.55 20.22 5.29
N LEU A 36 5.06 19.82 6.48
CA LEU A 36 4.57 18.46 6.72
C LEU A 36 3.31 18.15 5.92
N LYS A 37 2.49 19.17 5.59
CA LYS A 37 1.35 18.99 4.67
C LYS A 37 1.82 18.69 3.26
N ILE A 38 2.82 19.41 2.75
CA ILE A 38 3.38 19.17 1.40
C ILE A 38 3.97 17.75 1.35
N HIS A 39 4.73 17.35 2.37
CA HIS A 39 5.25 15.99 2.49
C HIS A 39 4.13 14.93 2.44
N ASN A 40 3.06 15.12 3.20
CA ASN A 40 1.91 14.22 3.19
C ASN A 40 1.19 14.19 1.84
N GLN A 41 1.11 15.32 1.13
CA GLN A 41 0.51 15.37 -0.21
C GLN A 41 1.29 14.52 -1.20
N GLU A 42 2.63 14.56 -1.18
CA GLU A 42 3.47 13.73 -2.06
C GLU A 42 3.32 12.24 -1.75
N ILE A 43 3.24 11.88 -0.46
CA ILE A 43 2.91 10.50 -0.05
C ILE A 43 1.53 10.09 -0.56
N ASN A 44 0.54 10.97 -0.46
CA ASN A 44 -0.83 10.66 -0.85
C ASN A 44 -0.96 10.50 -2.38
N LYS A 45 -0.26 11.32 -3.17
CA LYS A 45 -0.17 11.16 -4.64
C LYS A 45 0.32 9.77 -5.02
N ARG A 46 1.37 9.27 -4.36
CA ARG A 46 1.88 7.91 -4.60
C ARG A 46 0.90 6.83 -4.16
N ARG A 47 0.20 7.05 -3.03
CA ARG A 47 -0.83 6.12 -2.53
C ARG A 47 -2.02 5.98 -3.47
N ILE A 48 -2.46 7.05 -4.12
CA ILE A 48 -3.58 7.00 -5.07
C ILE A 48 -3.30 5.99 -6.19
N GLY A 49 -2.10 6.01 -6.77
CA GLY A 49 -1.71 5.03 -7.79
C GLY A 49 -1.75 3.58 -7.27
N ILE A 50 -1.27 3.37 -6.06
CA ILE A 50 -1.30 2.05 -5.39
C ILE A 50 -2.74 1.61 -5.10
N GLU A 51 -3.59 2.52 -4.62
CA GLU A 51 -5.01 2.26 -4.34
C GLU A 51 -5.78 1.90 -5.61
N HIS A 52 -5.47 2.52 -6.75
CA HIS A 52 -6.02 2.12 -8.05
C HIS A 52 -5.63 0.70 -8.42
N VAL A 53 -4.34 0.33 -8.28
CA VAL A 53 -3.87 -1.04 -8.54
C VAL A 53 -4.57 -2.04 -7.61
N PHE A 54 -4.68 -1.73 -6.31
CA PHE A 54 -5.42 -2.58 -5.38
C PHE A 54 -6.92 -2.66 -5.70
N GLY A 55 -7.52 -1.60 -6.23
CA GLY A 55 -8.89 -1.59 -6.74
C GLY A 55 -9.06 -2.62 -7.87
N SER A 56 -8.15 -2.60 -8.85
CA SER A 56 -8.12 -3.59 -9.93
C SER A 56 -7.89 -5.01 -9.41
N LEU A 57 -6.99 -5.21 -8.45
CA LEU A 57 -6.74 -6.53 -7.84
C LEU A 57 -7.93 -7.06 -7.03
N LYS A 58 -8.80 -6.19 -6.49
CA LYS A 58 -10.02 -6.60 -5.79
C LYS A 58 -11.12 -7.11 -6.73
N THR A 59 -10.95 -7.04 -8.05
CA THR A 59 -11.83 -7.77 -8.99
C THR A 59 -11.77 -9.28 -8.76
N PHE A 60 -10.61 -9.79 -8.35
CA PHE A 60 -10.43 -11.19 -7.99
C PHE A 60 -11.10 -11.46 -6.64
N LYS A 61 -12.19 -12.24 -6.64
CA LYS A 61 -12.94 -12.61 -5.41
C LYS A 61 -12.08 -13.22 -4.30
N ILE A 62 -10.98 -13.87 -4.69
CA ILE A 62 -9.99 -14.46 -3.77
C ILE A 62 -9.25 -13.40 -2.93
N LEU A 63 -9.13 -12.16 -3.43
CA LEU A 63 -8.54 -11.00 -2.75
C LEU A 63 -9.59 -10.07 -2.15
N ALA A 64 -10.79 -10.02 -2.73
CA ALA A 64 -11.89 -9.18 -2.24
C ALA A 64 -12.53 -9.69 -0.94
N GLY A 65 -12.62 -11.01 -0.80
CA GLY A 65 -13.30 -11.68 0.30
C GLY A 65 -12.36 -12.27 1.35
N ARG A 66 -12.96 -12.87 2.38
CA ARG A 66 -12.21 -13.69 3.34
C ARG A 66 -11.64 -14.92 2.64
N TYR A 67 -10.32 -15.06 2.66
CA TYR A 67 -9.63 -16.21 2.11
C TYR A 67 -9.87 -17.46 2.98
N ARG A 68 -10.48 -18.51 2.41
CA ARG A 68 -10.87 -19.73 3.14
C ARG A 68 -10.00 -20.97 2.84
N ASN A 69 -8.99 -20.86 1.98
CA ASN A 69 -8.14 -21.99 1.60
C ASN A 69 -6.86 -22.06 2.48
N ARG A 70 -6.14 -23.19 2.46
CA ARG A 70 -4.90 -23.36 3.22
C ARG A 70 -3.87 -22.28 2.84
N GLY A 71 -3.38 -21.55 3.85
CA GLY A 71 -2.51 -20.38 3.68
C GLY A 71 -1.11 -20.66 3.11
N LYS A 72 -0.65 -21.92 3.12
CA LYS A 72 0.70 -22.32 2.67
C LYS A 72 1.06 -21.86 1.24
N ARG A 73 0.07 -21.68 0.36
CA ARG A 73 0.29 -21.25 -1.04
C ARG A 73 -0.33 -19.88 -1.35
N LEU A 74 -0.67 -19.09 -0.33
CA LEU A 74 -1.26 -17.75 -0.54
C LEU A 74 -0.32 -16.85 -1.35
N GLY A 75 0.97 -16.82 -1.01
CA GLY A 75 1.97 -16.02 -1.74
C GLY A 75 2.08 -16.40 -3.21
N LEU A 76 2.11 -17.70 -3.53
CA LEU A 76 2.14 -18.17 -4.92
C LEU A 76 0.91 -17.71 -5.70
N ARG A 77 -0.30 -17.84 -5.12
CA ARG A 77 -1.55 -17.41 -5.77
C ARG A 77 -1.58 -15.91 -5.96
N PHE A 78 -1.12 -15.15 -4.97
CA PHE A 78 -1.01 -13.70 -5.07
C PHE A 78 -0.05 -13.29 -6.18
N ASN A 79 1.14 -13.91 -6.26
CA ASN A 79 2.14 -13.62 -7.29
C ASN A 79 1.61 -13.90 -8.69
N LEU A 80 0.87 -15.00 -8.88
CA LEU A 80 0.25 -15.32 -10.17
C LEU A 80 -0.79 -14.28 -10.58
N ILE A 81 -1.65 -13.86 -9.65
CA ILE A 81 -2.66 -12.81 -9.90
C ILE A 81 -1.97 -11.48 -10.25
N ALA A 82 -0.96 -11.09 -9.47
CA ALA A 82 -0.18 -9.88 -9.74
C ALA A 82 0.49 -9.93 -11.12
N GLY A 83 1.03 -11.09 -11.52
CA GLY A 83 1.59 -11.30 -12.86
C GLY A 83 0.56 -11.09 -13.97
N ILE A 84 -0.66 -11.62 -13.81
CA ILE A 84 -1.76 -11.42 -14.77
C ILE A 84 -2.14 -9.93 -14.85
N SER A 85 -2.35 -9.27 -13.71
CA SER A 85 -2.70 -7.85 -13.68
C SER A 85 -1.61 -6.95 -14.29
N ASN A 86 -0.33 -7.28 -14.07
CA ASN A 86 0.78 -6.55 -14.69
C ASN A 86 0.80 -6.74 -16.21
N LEU A 87 0.51 -7.95 -16.70
CA LEU A 87 0.42 -8.21 -18.13
C LEU A 87 -0.74 -7.44 -18.78
N GLU A 88 -1.89 -7.37 -18.11
CA GLU A 88 -3.04 -6.58 -18.57
C GLU A 88 -2.76 -5.07 -18.57
N LEU A 89 -2.01 -4.57 -17.57
CA LEU A 89 -1.60 -3.16 -17.50
C LEU A 89 -0.61 -2.78 -18.61
N ILE A 90 0.31 -3.68 -19.00
CA ILE A 90 1.28 -3.41 -20.08
C ILE A 90 0.59 -3.41 -21.46
N LYS A 91 -0.48 -4.18 -21.62
CA LYS A 91 -1.22 -4.29 -22.89
C LYS A 91 -2.19 -3.13 -23.14
N LYS A 92 -2.40 -2.27 -22.16
CA LYS A 92 -3.38 -1.19 -22.17
C LYS A 92 -2.68 0.16 -22.38
#